data_AF-A0A853Q068-F1
#
_entry.id   AF-A0A853Q068-F1
#
_cell.length_a   1.000
_cell.length_b   1.000
_cell.length_c   1.000
_cell.angle_alpha   90.00
_cell.angle_beta   90.00
_cell.angle_gamma   90.00
#
_symmetry.space_group_name_H-M   'P 1'
#
loop_
_entity.id
_entity.type
_entity.pdbx_description
1 polymer ?
#
loop_
_entity_poly.entity_id
_entity_poly.type
_entity_poly.pdbx_seq_one_letter_code
_entity_poly.pdbx_strand_id
1 'polypeptide(L)'
;MDKLSDAFNYETLGVGDAEVTITDAKGESVGLKVKIDYRSDKMKIVKLDAYVKGDKMTVAAQKELKEKALASIPVKAGGGYQFIYTKDQGGIVYVYPDKYGEKYKEGTFTRSSLAVGNSSYRKYEIKLDGMERTYIVQRYYPSKTRSEAMVPYGFYEDLLDQFTDDYPEVESVYTMQVVSAVF
;
A
#
# COMPACT_ATOMS: atom_id res chain seq x y z
N MET A 1 8.95 -19.25 -52.17
CA MET A 1 8.05 -19.79 -51.15
C MET A 1 8.77 -19.75 -49.83
N ASP A 2 8.11 -19.12 -48.87
CA ASP A 2 8.62 -18.67 -47.59
C ASP A 2 9.10 -19.82 -46.71
N LYS A 3 10.28 -19.66 -46.08
CA LYS A 3 10.45 -20.20 -44.74
C LYS A 3 9.79 -19.20 -43.80
N LEU A 4 8.48 -19.32 -43.62
CA LEU A 4 7.89 -18.93 -42.35
C LEU A 4 8.59 -19.82 -41.32
N SER A 5 9.48 -19.24 -40.53
CA SER A 5 9.93 -19.91 -39.31
C SER A 5 8.65 -20.31 -38.57
N ASP A 6 8.45 -21.58 -38.27
CA ASP A 6 7.38 -22.03 -37.40
C ASP A 6 7.60 -21.39 -36.03
N ALA A 7 7.09 -20.17 -35.88
CA ALA A 7 7.24 -19.39 -34.67
C ALA A 7 6.40 -20.05 -33.59
N PHE A 8 7.02 -20.29 -32.44
CA PHE A 8 6.29 -20.69 -31.25
C PHE A 8 5.34 -19.55 -30.85
N ASN A 9 4.04 -19.75 -31.02
CA ASN A 9 3.01 -18.80 -30.65
C ASN A 9 2.38 -19.22 -29.33
N TYR A 10 2.15 -18.26 -28.43
CA TYR A 10 1.40 -18.46 -27.20
C TYR A 10 0.41 -17.32 -27.00
N GLU A 11 -0.72 -17.64 -26.37
CA GLU A 11 -1.74 -16.68 -25.99
C GLU A 11 -1.87 -16.69 -24.46
N THR A 12 -1.90 -15.51 -23.85
CA THR A 12 -2.09 -15.38 -22.40
C THR A 12 -3.58 -15.50 -22.07
N LEU A 13 -4.00 -16.62 -21.50
CA LEU A 13 -5.39 -16.83 -21.08
C LEU A 13 -5.69 -16.22 -19.70
N GLY A 14 -4.67 -16.03 -18.87
CA GLY A 14 -4.80 -15.53 -17.50
C GLY A 14 -3.46 -15.56 -16.77
N VAL A 15 -3.51 -15.40 -15.45
CA VAL A 15 -2.34 -15.60 -14.57
C VAL A 15 -1.98 -17.07 -14.48
N GLY A 16 -0.69 -17.37 -14.34
CA GLY A 16 -0.21 -18.73 -14.20
C GLY A 16 1.24 -18.91 -14.62
N ASP A 17 1.72 -20.13 -14.39
CA ASP A 17 3.06 -20.58 -14.73
C ASP A 17 2.97 -21.61 -15.86
N ALA A 18 3.86 -21.51 -16.84
CA ALA A 18 4.03 -22.50 -17.90
C ALA A 18 5.51 -22.85 -18.07
N GLU A 19 5.79 -24.13 -18.24
CA GLU A 19 7.14 -24.63 -18.54
C GLU A 19 7.08 -25.50 -19.80
N VAL A 20 7.93 -25.17 -20.77
CA VAL A 20 8.11 -25.96 -21.99
C VAL A 20 9.52 -26.51 -21.97
N THR A 21 9.64 -27.84 -21.97
CA THR A 21 10.92 -28.54 -22.08
C THR A 21 11.02 -29.21 -23.44
N ILE A 22 12.11 -28.96 -24.16
CA ILE A 22 12.42 -29.59 -25.43
C ILE A 22 13.65 -30.46 -25.21
N THR A 23 13.53 -31.76 -25.48
CA THR A 23 14.62 -32.74 -25.35
C THR A 23 15.00 -33.28 -26.72
N ASP A 24 16.29 -33.29 -27.04
CA ASP A 24 16.82 -33.83 -28.30
C ASP A 24 16.99 -35.35 -28.26
N ALA A 25 17.34 -35.96 -29.39
CA ALA A 25 17.54 -37.40 -29.48
C ALA A 25 18.75 -37.93 -28.68
N LYS A 26 19.64 -37.05 -28.21
CA LYS A 26 20.79 -37.38 -27.35
C LYS A 26 20.44 -37.26 -25.85
N GLY A 27 19.25 -36.76 -25.53
CA GLY A 27 18.79 -36.51 -24.16
C GLY A 27 19.13 -35.12 -23.62
N GLU A 28 19.69 -34.22 -24.44
CA GLU A 28 19.97 -32.84 -24.06
C GLU A 28 18.66 -32.04 -24.07
N SER A 29 18.44 -31.16 -23.08
CA SER A 29 17.18 -30.42 -22.95
C SER A 29 17.36 -28.92 -22.77
N VAL A 30 16.43 -28.15 -23.33
CA VAL A 30 16.25 -26.72 -23.07
C VAL A 30 14.86 -26.47 -22.47
N GLY A 31 14.76 -25.58 -21.48
CA GLY A 31 13.51 -25.22 -20.82
C GLY A 31 13.19 -23.73 -20.99
N LEU A 32 11.94 -23.42 -21.34
CA LEU A 32 11.37 -22.07 -21.28
C LEU A 32 10.35 -22.01 -20.14
N LYS A 33 10.55 -21.07 -19.20
CA LYS A 33 9.61 -20.78 -18.11
C LYS A 33 8.94 -19.43 -18.36
N VAL A 34 7.61 -19.43 -18.41
CA VAL A 34 6.77 -18.23 -18.56
C VAL A 34 5.94 -18.08 -17.29
N LYS A 35 5.96 -16.87 -16.72
CA LYS A 35 5.15 -16.51 -15.56
C LYS A 35 4.33 -15.26 -15.88
N ILE A 36 3.01 -15.39 -15.76
CA ILE A 36 2.06 -14.29 -15.92
C ILE A 36 1.44 -14.00 -14.56
N ASP A 37 1.69 -12.81 -14.02
CA ASP A 37 1.16 -12.37 -12.73
C ASP A 37 0.44 -11.04 -12.87
N TYR A 38 -0.44 -10.74 -11.91
CA TYR A 38 -0.95 -9.38 -11.75
C TYR A 38 0.17 -8.42 -11.38
N ARG A 39 0.09 -7.20 -11.92
CA ARG A 39 0.86 -6.08 -11.38
C ARG A 39 0.59 -5.98 -9.88
N SER A 40 1.65 -5.76 -9.10
CA SER A 40 1.52 -5.42 -7.69
C SER A 40 2.40 -4.24 -7.30
N ASP A 41 1.91 -3.43 -6.36
CA ASP A 41 2.71 -2.39 -5.71
C ASP A 41 2.97 -2.83 -4.25
N LYS A 42 4.21 -2.73 -3.80
CA LYS A 42 4.62 -3.15 -2.45
C LYS A 42 4.96 -1.94 -1.59
N MET A 43 4.40 -1.89 -0.38
CA MET A 43 4.60 -0.79 0.57
C MET A 43 5.02 -1.35 1.93
N LYS A 44 6.30 -1.25 2.28
CA LYS A 44 6.79 -1.61 3.61
C LYS A 44 6.80 -0.38 4.51
N ILE A 45 6.24 -0.52 5.71
CA ILE A 45 6.16 0.57 6.68
C ILE A 45 7.44 0.60 7.51
N VAL A 46 8.09 1.77 7.58
CA VAL A 46 9.34 1.97 8.34
C VAL A 46 9.14 2.78 9.60
N LYS A 47 8.09 3.60 9.66
CA LYS A 47 7.78 4.44 10.81
C LYS A 47 6.28 4.69 10.90
N LEU A 48 5.78 4.76 12.12
CA LEU A 48 4.44 5.23 12.45
C LEU A 48 4.55 6.60 13.12
N ASP A 49 3.60 7.48 12.81
CA ASP A 49 3.49 8.79 13.43
C ASP A 49 2.02 9.20 13.49
N ALA A 50 1.72 10.19 14.31
CA ALA A 50 0.38 10.75 14.42
C ALA A 50 0.45 12.23 14.78
N TYR A 51 -0.52 12.98 14.28
CA TYR A 51 -0.67 14.40 14.52
C TYR A 51 -2.04 14.66 15.16
N VAL A 52 -2.04 15.46 16.21
CA VAL A 52 -3.25 15.93 16.90
C VAL A 52 -3.15 17.44 17.03
N LYS A 53 -4.22 18.14 16.62
CA LYS A 53 -4.39 19.58 16.86
C LYS A 53 -5.73 19.81 17.55
N GLY A 54 -5.71 20.67 18.56
CA GLY A 54 -6.90 21.19 19.21
C GLY A 54 -6.42 22.27 20.17
N ASP A 55 -6.56 23.53 19.78
CA ASP A 55 -5.89 24.65 20.47
C ASP A 55 -6.44 24.86 21.90
N LYS A 56 -7.65 24.33 22.19
CA LYS A 56 -8.28 24.32 23.51
C LYS A 56 -7.99 23.06 24.33
N MET A 57 -7.49 22.00 23.70
CA MET A 57 -7.18 20.75 24.39
C MET A 57 -5.99 20.92 25.34
N THR A 58 -6.05 20.22 26.47
CA THR A 58 -4.87 20.10 27.35
C THR A 58 -3.76 19.29 26.68
N VAL A 59 -2.51 19.55 27.05
CA VAL A 59 -1.34 18.78 26.57
C VAL A 59 -1.49 17.28 26.87
N ALA A 60 -2.09 16.95 28.03
CA ALA A 60 -2.34 15.57 28.41
C ALA A 60 -3.36 14.88 27.47
N ALA A 61 -4.48 15.56 27.16
CA ALA A 61 -5.49 15.03 26.24
C ALA A 61 -4.95 14.87 24.81
N GLN A 62 -4.14 15.82 24.33
CA GLN A 62 -3.49 15.68 23.02
C GLN A 62 -2.54 14.49 22.97
N LYS A 63 -1.78 14.24 24.06
CA LYS A 63 -0.88 13.10 24.16
C LYS A 63 -1.66 11.77 24.19
N GLU A 64 -2.71 11.68 25.00
CA GLU A 64 -3.56 10.49 25.08
C GLU A 64 -4.19 10.17 23.72
N LEU A 65 -4.78 11.18 23.06
CA LEU A 65 -5.39 11.01 21.75
C LEU A 65 -4.37 10.60 20.69
N LYS A 66 -3.16 11.15 20.74
CA LYS A 66 -2.06 10.74 19.85
C LYS A 66 -1.70 9.26 20.04
N GLU A 67 -1.67 8.76 21.27
CA GLU A 67 -1.41 7.34 21.56
C GLU A 67 -2.56 6.45 21.07
N LYS A 68 -3.83 6.86 21.25
CA LYS A 68 -5.01 6.16 20.71
C LYS A 68 -5.00 6.10 19.18
N ALA A 69 -4.69 7.20 18.51
CA ALA A 69 -4.57 7.25 17.07
C ALA A 69 -3.45 6.34 16.55
N LEU A 70 -2.28 6.31 17.21
CA LEU A 70 -1.21 5.38 16.85
C LEU A 70 -1.61 3.90 17.02
N ALA A 71 -2.36 3.59 18.09
CA ALA A 71 -2.83 2.24 18.36
C ALA A 71 -3.90 1.75 17.36
N SER A 72 -4.57 2.66 16.65
CA SER A 72 -5.59 2.30 15.65
C SER A 72 -5.01 1.84 14.31
N ILE A 73 -3.71 2.05 14.08
CA ILE A 73 -3.03 1.70 12.83
C ILE A 73 -2.96 0.17 12.70
N PRO A 74 -3.41 -0.44 11.59
CA PRO A 74 -3.52 -1.89 11.46
C PRO A 74 -2.18 -2.61 11.23
N VAL A 75 -1.08 -1.87 11.05
CA VAL A 75 0.26 -2.40 10.79
C VAL A 75 1.31 -1.71 11.66
N LYS A 76 2.30 -2.49 12.10
CA LYS A 76 3.46 -2.02 12.84
C LYS A 76 4.58 -1.58 11.89
N ALA A 77 5.55 -0.83 12.42
CA ALA A 77 6.82 -0.63 11.72
C ALA A 77 7.48 -2.00 11.44
N GLY A 78 7.89 -2.24 10.20
CA GLY A 78 8.35 -3.53 9.70
C GLY A 78 7.27 -4.33 8.95
N GLY A 79 5.99 -4.05 9.18
CA GLY A 79 4.85 -4.56 8.43
C GLY A 79 4.67 -3.89 7.07
N GLY A 80 3.50 -4.04 6.45
CA GLY A 80 3.21 -3.37 5.19
C GLY A 80 2.01 -3.88 4.41
N TYR A 81 1.95 -3.48 3.15
CA TYR A 81 0.86 -3.77 2.22
C TYR A 81 1.42 -4.30 0.90
N GLN A 82 0.72 -5.25 0.30
CA GLN A 82 0.91 -5.63 -1.10
C GLN A 82 -0.42 -5.46 -1.83
N PHE A 83 -0.47 -4.50 -2.75
CA PHE A 83 -1.64 -4.19 -3.56
C PHE A 83 -1.56 -4.96 -4.87
N ILE A 84 -2.47 -5.90 -5.09
CA ILE A 84 -2.53 -6.77 -6.28
C ILE A 84 -3.66 -6.28 -7.18
N TYR A 85 -3.30 -5.74 -8.33
CA TYR A 85 -4.24 -5.11 -9.27
C TYR A 85 -4.92 -6.18 -10.13
N THR A 86 -5.95 -6.83 -9.57
CA THR A 86 -6.83 -7.75 -10.31
C THR A 86 -7.83 -7.02 -11.19
N LYS A 87 -7.93 -5.69 -11.04
CA LYS A 87 -8.70 -4.73 -11.86
C LYS A 87 -7.82 -3.49 -12.11
N ASP A 88 -8.20 -2.63 -13.06
CA ASP A 88 -7.39 -1.45 -13.44
C ASP A 88 -7.08 -0.51 -12.26
N GLN A 89 -8.08 -0.24 -11.42
CA GLN A 89 -7.97 0.69 -10.28
C GLN A 89 -8.33 0.02 -8.95
N GLY A 90 -8.00 -1.26 -8.78
CA GLY A 90 -8.25 -1.97 -7.53
C GLY A 90 -7.98 -3.45 -7.60
N GLY A 91 -8.31 -4.14 -6.51
CA GLY A 91 -8.16 -5.58 -6.43
C GLY A 91 -8.01 -6.06 -5.01
N ILE A 92 -7.06 -6.95 -4.80
CA ILE A 92 -6.80 -7.60 -3.52
C ILE A 92 -5.65 -6.88 -2.82
N VAL A 93 -5.75 -6.68 -1.51
CA VAL A 93 -4.63 -6.20 -0.70
C VAL A 93 -4.27 -7.25 0.35
N TYR A 94 -2.98 -7.57 0.44
CA TYR A 94 -2.42 -8.29 1.57
C TYR A 94 -1.87 -7.30 2.57
N VAL A 95 -2.43 -7.31 3.77
CA VAL A 95 -2.02 -6.47 4.90
C VAL A 95 -1.18 -7.33 5.83
N TYR A 96 0.10 -6.98 5.99
CA TYR A 96 1.07 -7.65 6.87
C TYR A 96 1.18 -6.85 8.18
N PRO A 97 0.49 -7.25 9.27
CA PRO A 97 0.39 -6.43 10.48
C PRO A 97 1.71 -6.32 11.23
N ASP A 98 2.47 -7.40 11.31
CA ASP A 98 3.68 -7.46 12.14
C ASP A 98 4.97 -7.34 11.33
N LYS A 99 5.10 -8.15 10.26
CA LYS A 99 6.30 -8.18 9.42
C LYS A 99 5.95 -8.45 7.97
N TYR A 100 6.48 -7.60 7.09
CA TYR A 100 6.24 -7.68 5.65
C TYR A 100 6.72 -9.02 5.08
N GLY A 101 5.86 -9.67 4.28
CA GLY A 101 6.15 -10.95 3.63
C GLY A 101 5.89 -12.19 4.48
N GLU A 102 5.45 -12.04 5.73
CA GLU A 102 5.06 -13.17 6.59
C GLU A 102 3.54 -13.37 6.57
N LYS A 103 2.90 -13.51 7.74
CA LYS A 103 1.45 -13.71 7.85
C LYS A 103 0.71 -12.44 7.47
N TYR A 104 -0.22 -12.56 6.52
CA TYR A 104 -1.08 -11.46 6.08
C TYR A 104 -2.54 -11.71 6.41
N LYS A 105 -3.29 -10.60 6.43
CA LYS A 105 -4.75 -10.58 6.31
C LYS A 105 -5.09 -10.15 4.89
N GLU A 106 -6.10 -10.79 4.31
CA GLU A 106 -6.58 -10.46 2.97
C GLU A 106 -7.73 -9.46 3.05
N GLY A 107 -7.67 -8.44 2.20
CA GLY A 107 -8.73 -7.46 2.03
C GLY A 107 -8.88 -7.07 0.57
N THR A 108 -9.70 -6.04 0.32
CA THR A 108 -9.85 -5.45 -1.01
C THR A 108 -9.48 -3.99 -0.99
N PHE A 109 -9.13 -3.44 -2.16
CA PHE A 109 -8.87 -2.01 -2.28
C PHE A 109 -9.37 -1.43 -3.60
N THR A 110 -9.67 -0.14 -3.57
CA THR A 110 -9.79 0.72 -4.75
C THR A 110 -8.73 1.81 -4.69
N ARG A 111 -8.18 2.16 -5.85
CA ARG A 111 -7.23 3.26 -6.03
C ARG A 111 -7.89 4.33 -6.87
N SER A 112 -7.82 5.58 -6.44
CA SER A 112 -8.31 6.71 -7.22
C SER A 112 -7.40 7.92 -7.05
N SER A 113 -7.71 8.99 -7.76
CA SER A 113 -7.05 10.29 -7.61
C SER A 113 -7.94 11.21 -6.80
N LEU A 114 -7.38 11.87 -5.78
CA LEU A 114 -8.02 12.93 -5.02
C LEU A 114 -7.43 14.28 -5.46
N ALA A 115 -8.24 15.14 -6.07
CA ALA A 115 -7.85 16.49 -6.42
C ALA A 115 -8.02 17.43 -5.21
N VAL A 116 -6.96 18.12 -4.82
CA VAL A 116 -6.98 19.13 -3.75
C VAL A 116 -6.23 20.37 -4.27
N GLY A 117 -6.97 21.44 -4.55
CA GLY A 117 -6.44 22.62 -5.22
C GLY A 117 -5.81 22.24 -6.58
N ASN A 118 -4.56 22.64 -6.79
CA ASN A 118 -3.80 22.33 -8.01
C ASN A 118 -2.99 21.01 -7.91
N SER A 119 -3.21 20.20 -6.87
CA SER A 119 -2.51 18.94 -6.65
C SER A 119 -3.44 17.74 -6.78
N SER A 120 -2.91 16.60 -7.22
CA SER A 120 -3.61 15.32 -7.27
C SER A 120 -2.85 14.28 -6.47
N TYR A 121 -3.53 13.66 -5.52
CA TYR A 121 -2.97 12.67 -4.61
C TYR A 121 -3.55 11.30 -4.91
N ARG A 122 -2.77 10.23 -4.66
CA ARG A 122 -3.30 8.87 -4.77
C ARG A 122 -4.11 8.58 -3.51
N LYS A 123 -5.38 8.24 -3.70
CA LYS A 123 -6.29 7.76 -2.67
C LYS A 123 -6.42 6.25 -2.75
N TYR A 124 -6.33 5.59 -1.62
CA TYR A 124 -6.60 4.16 -1.47
C TYR A 124 -7.74 4.00 -0.47
N GLU A 125 -8.77 3.27 -0.86
CA GLU A 125 -9.82 2.82 0.06
C GLU A 125 -9.60 1.33 0.28
N ILE A 126 -9.33 0.92 1.51
CA ILE A 126 -9.01 -0.45 1.89
C ILE A 126 -10.15 -1.00 2.73
N LYS A 127 -10.70 -2.15 2.33
CA LYS A 127 -11.65 -2.92 3.13
C LYS A 127 -10.96 -4.12 3.74
N LEU A 128 -10.90 -4.19 5.05
CA LEU A 128 -10.24 -5.23 5.82
C LEU A 128 -11.05 -5.52 7.10
N ASP A 129 -11.32 -6.78 7.41
CA ASP A 129 -12.04 -7.20 8.62
C ASP A 129 -13.37 -6.45 8.84
N GLY A 130 -14.11 -6.15 7.76
CA GLY A 130 -15.37 -5.39 7.82
C GLY A 130 -15.23 -3.88 8.05
N MET A 131 -14.00 -3.37 8.22
CA MET A 131 -13.71 -1.94 8.30
C MET A 131 -13.27 -1.40 6.95
N GLU A 132 -13.70 -0.18 6.65
CA GLU A 132 -13.23 0.58 5.50
C GLU A 132 -12.33 1.72 5.97
N ARG A 133 -11.16 1.86 5.34
CA ARG A 133 -10.17 2.88 5.68
C ARG A 133 -9.74 3.62 4.43
N THR A 134 -9.67 4.94 4.52
CA THR A 134 -9.22 5.80 3.42
C THR A 134 -7.84 6.35 3.70
N TYR A 135 -6.92 6.10 2.79
CA TYR A 135 -5.55 6.57 2.88
C TYR A 135 -5.17 7.47 1.72
N ILE A 136 -4.51 8.58 2.02
CA ILE A 136 -3.93 9.49 1.04
C ILE A 136 -2.41 9.32 1.03
N VAL A 137 -1.84 9.07 -0.14
CA VAL A 137 -0.38 9.00 -0.33
C VAL A 137 0.15 10.40 -0.61
N GLN A 138 1.00 10.89 0.27
CA GLN A 138 1.68 12.17 0.10
C GLN A 138 3.08 12.15 0.72
N ARG A 139 3.89 13.16 0.45
CA ARG A 139 5.24 13.28 1.01
C ARG A 139 5.16 13.44 2.53
N TYR A 140 5.94 12.64 3.25
CA TYR A 140 6.07 12.69 4.70
C TYR A 140 7.14 13.70 5.10
N TYR A 141 6.72 14.76 5.79
CA TYR A 141 7.62 15.75 6.36
C TYR A 141 7.67 15.57 7.88
N PRO A 142 8.74 14.98 8.44
CA PRO A 142 8.98 15.08 9.86
C PRO A 142 9.18 16.56 10.20
N SER A 143 8.54 17.04 11.26
CA SER A 143 8.43 18.47 11.58
C SER A 143 9.73 19.27 11.41
N LYS A 144 9.64 20.38 10.64
CA LYS A 144 10.55 21.55 10.54
C LYS A 144 11.94 21.42 9.88
N THR A 145 12.25 20.40 9.09
CA THR A 145 13.44 20.45 8.20
C THR A 145 13.10 20.02 6.78
N ARG A 146 13.01 21.01 5.90
CA ARG A 146 12.63 20.89 4.48
C ARG A 146 13.81 20.52 3.58
N SER A 147 14.83 19.83 4.09
CA SER A 147 16.17 19.80 3.47
C SER A 147 16.71 18.42 3.09
N GLU A 148 15.87 17.43 2.78
CA GLU A 148 16.36 16.16 2.22
C GLU A 148 15.86 15.96 0.79
N ALA A 149 16.80 15.62 -0.11
CA ALA A 149 16.59 15.42 -1.54
C ALA A 149 15.68 14.20 -1.88
N MET A 150 15.33 13.38 -0.89
CA MET A 150 14.38 12.26 -1.01
C MET A 150 13.43 12.25 0.19
N VAL A 151 12.34 12.99 0.09
CA VAL A 151 11.28 12.96 1.12
C VAL A 151 10.51 11.65 0.98
N PRO A 152 10.47 10.77 2.01
CA PRO A 152 9.71 9.53 1.94
C PRO A 152 8.22 9.83 1.78
N TYR A 153 7.45 8.87 1.25
CA TYR A 153 5.98 9.00 1.23
C TYR A 153 5.38 8.47 2.52
N GLY A 154 4.25 9.02 2.92
CA GLY A 154 3.41 8.53 4.00
C GLY A 154 2.03 8.15 3.49
N PHE A 155 1.45 7.14 4.13
CA PHE A 155 0.05 6.77 4.02
C PHE A 155 -0.72 7.47 5.14
N TYR A 156 -1.49 8.50 4.78
CA TYR A 156 -2.18 9.38 5.73
C TYR A 156 -3.63 8.95 5.86
N GLU A 157 -4.11 8.81 7.09
CA GLU A 157 -5.53 8.55 7.40
C GLU A 157 -6.04 9.71 8.28
N ASP A 158 -7.19 10.27 7.90
CA ASP A 158 -7.92 11.24 8.73
C ASP A 158 -8.82 10.47 9.71
N LEU A 159 -8.67 10.75 11.00
CA LEU A 159 -9.41 10.10 12.07
C LEU A 159 -10.28 11.10 12.85
N LEU A 160 -10.43 12.34 12.39
CA LEU A 160 -11.16 13.38 13.11
C LEU A 160 -12.56 12.92 13.52
N ASP A 161 -13.33 12.38 12.58
CA ASP A 161 -14.70 11.92 12.81
C ASP A 161 -14.77 10.78 13.85
N GLN A 162 -13.72 9.98 13.99
CA GLN A 162 -13.67 8.85 14.95
C GLN A 162 -13.49 9.31 16.40
N PHE A 163 -12.96 10.52 16.62
CA PHE A 163 -12.60 11.02 17.95
C PHE A 163 -13.36 12.28 18.37
N THR A 164 -14.17 12.86 17.49
CA THR A 164 -14.87 14.13 17.76
C THR A 164 -15.85 14.01 18.94
N ASP A 165 -16.55 12.88 19.09
CA ASP A 165 -17.51 12.68 20.19
C ASP A 165 -16.81 12.62 21.56
N ASP A 166 -15.66 11.96 21.65
CA ASP A 166 -14.88 11.81 22.88
C ASP A 166 -13.99 13.04 23.17
N TYR A 167 -13.60 13.77 22.13
CA TYR A 167 -12.71 14.93 22.18
C TYR A 167 -13.28 16.12 21.40
N PRO A 168 -14.34 16.79 21.91
CA PRO A 168 -15.05 17.84 21.16
C PRO A 168 -14.21 19.09 20.85
N GLU A 169 -13.06 19.26 21.51
CA GLU A 169 -12.12 20.36 21.28
C GLU A 169 -11.04 20.03 20.25
N VAL A 170 -11.08 18.83 19.66
CA VAL A 170 -10.12 18.42 18.63
C VAL A 170 -10.48 19.06 17.30
N GLU A 171 -9.46 19.54 16.59
CA GLU A 171 -9.60 20.19 15.28
C GLU A 171 -9.01 19.33 14.16
N SER A 172 -8.06 18.44 14.47
CA SER A 172 -7.44 17.54 13.50
C SER A 172 -6.82 16.33 14.17
N VAL A 173 -7.01 15.14 13.59
CA VAL A 173 -6.33 13.90 13.98
C VAL A 173 -5.92 13.15 12.72
N TYR A 174 -4.61 12.97 12.52
CA TYR A 174 -4.08 12.19 11.42
C TYR A 174 -3.13 11.11 11.91
N THR A 175 -3.18 9.94 11.29
CA THR A 175 -2.08 8.97 11.38
C THR A 175 -1.26 8.98 10.11
N MET A 176 0.03 8.66 10.24
CA MET A 176 0.95 8.54 9.13
C MET A 176 1.73 7.24 9.22
N GLN A 177 1.66 6.45 8.16
CA GLN A 177 2.48 5.25 7.97
C GLN A 177 3.54 5.56 6.93
N VAL A 178 4.79 5.77 7.35
CA VAL A 178 5.90 6.13 6.47
C VAL A 178 6.35 4.89 5.70
N VAL A 179 6.40 5.00 4.37
CA VAL A 179 6.66 3.90 3.45
C VAL A 179 8.13 3.96 2.99
N SER A 180 8.88 2.86 3.11
CA SER A 180 10.14 2.73 2.37
C SER A 180 9.84 2.59 0.88
N ALA A 181 10.65 3.20 0.01
CA ALA A 181 10.50 3.22 -1.46
C ALA A 181 9.61 2.09 -2.03
N VAL A 182 8.60 2.47 -2.81
CA VAL A 182 7.66 1.54 -3.45
C VAL A 182 8.45 0.62 -4.38
N PHE A 183 8.39 -0.70 -4.14
CA PHE A 183 9.02 -1.73 -4.98
C PHE A 183 7.97 -2.44 -5.85
#